data_AF-A0AAW2ILM8-F1
#
_entry.id   AF-A0AAW2ILM8-F1
#
_cell.length_a   1.000
_cell.length_b   1.000
_cell.length_c   1.000
_cell.angle_alpha   90.00
_cell.angle_beta   90.00
_cell.angle_gamma   90.00
#
_symmetry.space_group_name_H-M   'P 1'
#
loop_
_entity.id
_entity.type
_entity.pdbx_description
1 polymer ?
#
loop_
_entity_poly.entity_id
_entity_poly.type
_entity_poly.pdbx_seq_one_letter_code
_entity_poly.pdbx_strand_id
1 'polypeptide(L)'
;MLRQLNHTIIALVPKSGHSPSVADYRPISCCNVIYKVIAKIIADPFSPSLEHLIDNSQAAFVGGRNITDNIFLAQEIVRQYSRKRISPHCTINVDLCKAFNSISWTFLS
;
A
#
# COMPACT_ATOMS: atom_id res chain seq x y z
N MET A 1 -20.24 12.28 -17.47
CA MET A 1 -18.97 12.89 -17.01
C MET A 1 -18.22 13.42 -18.24
N LEU A 2 -17.72 14.66 -18.23
CA LEU A 2 -17.00 15.23 -19.38
C LEU A 2 -15.79 14.36 -19.75
N ARG A 3 -15.58 14.04 -21.03
CA ARG A 3 -14.45 13.19 -21.50
C ARG A 3 -13.08 13.68 -21.02
N GLN A 4 -12.93 14.99 -20.84
CA GLN A 4 -11.70 15.63 -20.36
C GLN A 4 -11.40 15.34 -18.89
N LEU A 5 -12.41 15.07 -18.06
CA LEU A 5 -12.25 14.75 -16.64
C LEU A 5 -11.78 13.30 -16.42
N ASN A 6 -12.16 12.40 -17.33
CA ASN A 6 -11.78 10.98 -17.28
C ASN A 6 -10.50 10.67 -18.07
N HIS A 7 -9.74 11.70 -18.46
CA HIS A 7 -8.45 11.53 -19.11
C HIS A 7 -7.33 11.43 -18.06
N THR A 8 -6.43 10.47 -18.23
CA THR A 8 -5.28 10.23 -17.35
C THR A 8 -4.03 10.04 -18.20
N ILE A 9 -2.93 10.70 -17.83
CA ILE A 9 -1.63 10.49 -18.47
C ILE A 9 -0.87 9.43 -17.69
N ILE A 10 -0.29 8.45 -18.37
CA ILE A 10 0.59 7.47 -17.73
C ILE A 10 2.03 7.98 -17.85
N ALA A 11 2.66 8.27 -16.71
CA ALA A 11 4.08 8.61 -16.64
C ALA A 11 4.89 7.38 -16.19
N LEU A 12 5.99 7.07 -16.88
CA LEU A 12 6.88 5.97 -16.48
C LEU A 12 7.99 6.52 -15.59
N VAL A 13 8.05 6.05 -14.34
CA VAL A 13 9.09 6.45 -13.37
C VAL A 13 10.07 5.27 -13.17
N PRO A 14 11.38 5.46 -13.38
CA PRO A 14 12.36 4.40 -13.18
C PRO A 14 12.41 3.97 -11.70
N LYS A 15 12.54 2.66 -11.44
CA LYS A 15 12.67 2.11 -10.09
C LYS A 15 14.06 2.35 -9.47
N SER A 16 15.09 2.45 -10.31
CA SER A 16 16.49 2.58 -9.91
C SER A 16 17.28 3.33 -11.00
N GLY A 17 18.49 3.77 -10.68
CA GLY A 17 19.34 4.53 -11.59
C GLY A 17 19.76 3.80 -12.88
N HIS A 18 19.64 2.46 -12.91
CA HIS A 18 19.87 1.65 -14.09
C HIS A 18 18.60 0.86 -14.40
N SER A 19 17.89 1.24 -15.48
CA SER A 19 16.60 0.67 -15.87
C SER A 19 16.64 0.15 -17.32
N PRO A 20 17.27 -1.01 -17.58
CA PRO A 20 17.45 -1.57 -18.92
C PRO A 20 16.17 -2.14 -19.54
N SER A 21 15.15 -2.47 -18.73
CA SER A 21 13.90 -3.08 -19.19
C SER A 21 12.67 -2.24 -18.85
N VAL A 22 11.60 -2.39 -19.62
CA VAL A 22 10.28 -1.78 -19.33
C VAL A 22 9.74 -2.22 -17.96
N ALA A 23 10.11 -3.42 -17.50
CA ALA A 23 9.74 -3.92 -16.17
C ALA A 23 10.39 -3.12 -15.02
N ASP A 24 11.44 -2.35 -15.30
CA ASP A 24 12.15 -1.52 -14.32
C ASP A 24 11.48 -0.16 -14.12
N TYR A 25 10.38 0.12 -14.83
CA TYR A 25 9.60 1.33 -14.67
C TYR A 25 8.32 1.04 -13.88
N ARG A 26 7.90 2.02 -13.06
CA ARG A 26 6.60 2.07 -12.42
C ARG A 26 5.71 3.01 -13.25
N PRO A 27 4.61 2.53 -13.85
CA PRO A 27 3.63 3.42 -14.43
C PRO A 27 2.89 4.16 -13.30
N ILE A 28 2.83 5.48 -13.38
CA ILE A 28 2.07 6.34 -12.49
C ILE A 28 0.94 7.00 -13.29
N SER A 29 -0.28 6.85 -12.78
CA SER A 29 -1.46 7.50 -13.34
C SER A 29 -1.54 8.95 -12.86
N CYS A 30 -1.21 9.89 -13.75
CA CYS A 30 -1.34 11.32 -13.54
C CYS A 30 -2.76 11.78 -13.91
N CYS A 31 -3.69 11.62 -12.96
CA CYS A 31 -5.08 12.04 -13.11
C CYS A 31 -5.25 13.57 -12.99
N ASN A 32 -6.34 14.09 -13.55
CA ASN A 32 -6.74 15.49 -13.41
C ASN A 32 -6.91 15.88 -11.92
N VAL A 33 -6.57 17.13 -11.56
CA VAL A 33 -6.77 17.69 -10.21
C VAL A 33 -8.23 17.57 -9.77
N ILE A 34 -9.20 17.86 -10.66
CA ILE A 34 -10.63 17.74 -10.35
C ILE A 34 -10.98 16.29 -9.99
N TYR A 35 -10.45 15.32 -10.72
CA TYR A 35 -10.64 13.90 -10.40
C TYR A 35 -10.08 13.56 -9.02
N LYS A 36 -8.87 14.07 -8.69
CA LYS A 36 -8.27 13.86 -7.36
C LYS A 36 -9.09 14.50 -6.24
N VAL A 37 -9.67 15.68 -6.47
CA VAL A 37 -10.56 16.35 -5.50
C VAL A 37 -11.81 15.51 -5.24
N ILE A 38 -12.46 15.02 -6.30
CA ILE A 38 -13.64 14.15 -6.17
C ILE A 38 -13.28 12.87 -5.39
N ALA A 39 -12.17 12.22 -5.76
CA ALA A 39 -11.69 11.03 -5.07
C ALA A 39 -11.41 11.29 -3.58
N LYS A 40 -10.83 12.44 -3.24
CA LYS A 40 -10.57 12.85 -1.85
C LYS A 40 -11.86 13.08 -1.07
N ILE A 41 -12.84 13.78 -1.65
CA ILE A 41 -14.17 13.99 -1.04
C ILE A 41 -14.84 12.65 -0.72
N ILE A 42 -14.71 11.66 -1.61
CA ILE A 42 -15.24 10.32 -1.39
C ILE A 42 -14.46 9.59 -0.30
N ALA A 43 -13.12 9.70 -0.27
CA ALA A 43 -12.27 8.95 0.65
C ALA A 43 -12.28 9.50 2.09
N ASP A 44 -12.41 10.81 2.28
CA ASP A 44 -12.29 11.47 3.59
C ASP A 44 -13.25 10.93 4.65
N PRO A 45 -14.55 10.69 4.35
CA PRO A 45 -15.48 10.08 5.30
C PRO A 45 -15.09 8.66 5.75
N PHE A 46 -14.36 7.90 4.93
CA PHE A 46 -13.97 6.53 5.27
C PHE A 46 -12.70 6.48 6.14
N SER A 47 -11.89 7.55 6.13
CA SER A 47 -10.60 7.55 6.83
C SER A 47 -10.71 7.28 8.34
N PRO A 48 -11.66 7.87 9.10
CA PRO A 48 -11.82 7.57 10.53
C PRO A 48 -12.31 6.14 10.77
N SER A 49 -13.26 5.66 9.95
CA SER A 49 -13.82 4.31 10.08
C SER A 49 -12.78 3.21 9.81
N LEU A 50 -11.87 3.46 8.85
CA LEU A 50 -10.77 2.55 8.51
C LEU A 50 -9.80 2.37 9.68
N GLU A 51 -9.55 3.41 10.48
CA GLU A 51 -8.68 3.32 11.65
C GLU A 51 -9.19 2.30 12.68
N HIS A 52 -10.51 2.18 12.83
CA HIS A 52 -11.15 1.24 13.75
C HIS A 52 -11.32 -0.17 13.16
N LEU A 53 -11.40 -0.29 11.84
CA LEU A 53 -11.59 -1.57 11.15
C LEU A 53 -10.26 -2.30 10.88
N ILE A 54 -9.16 -1.56 10.72
CA ILE A 54 -7.86 -2.09 10.36
C ILE A 54 -7.03 -2.40 11.62
N ASP A 55 -6.49 -3.61 11.68
CA ASP A 55 -5.61 -4.06 12.76
C ASP A 55 -4.40 -3.12 12.96
N ASN A 56 -3.93 -2.99 14.20
CA ASN A 56 -2.81 -2.10 14.55
C ASN A 56 -1.49 -2.50 13.87
N SER A 57 -1.33 -3.76 13.45
CA SER A 57 -0.17 -4.23 12.69
C SER A 57 -0.08 -3.65 11.27
N GLN A 58 -1.15 -3.06 10.73
CA GLN A 58 -1.10 -2.36 9.45
C GLN A 58 -0.82 -0.87 9.66
N ALA A 59 0.46 -0.49 9.52
CA ALA A 59 0.91 0.89 9.70
C ALA A 59 0.81 1.75 8.43
N ALA A 60 0.78 1.14 7.23
CA ALA A 60 0.77 1.89 5.98
C ALA A 60 -0.63 2.40 5.62
N PHE A 61 -0.68 3.61 5.03
CA PHE A 61 -1.89 4.23 4.48
C PHE A 61 -3.02 4.53 5.49
N VAL A 62 -2.72 4.54 6.79
CA VAL A 62 -3.64 4.96 7.85
C VAL A 62 -3.06 6.22 8.52
N GLY A 63 -3.87 7.26 8.65
CA GLY A 63 -3.45 8.51 9.32
C GLY A 63 -3.02 8.26 10.76
N GLY A 64 -1.96 8.93 11.22
CA GLY A 64 -1.48 8.81 12.60
C GLY A 64 -0.64 7.56 12.91
N ARG A 65 -0.51 6.59 11.99
CA ARG A 65 0.35 5.41 12.17
C ARG A 65 1.72 5.59 11.53
N ASN A 66 2.77 5.03 12.13
CA ASN A 66 4.14 5.13 11.63
C ASN A 66 4.72 3.75 11.31
N ILE A 67 5.44 3.64 10.18
CA ILE A 67 6.13 2.40 9.79
C ILE A 67 7.14 1.92 10.83
N THR A 68 7.67 2.84 11.65
CA THR A 68 8.62 2.54 12.72
C THR A 68 8.03 1.59 13.77
N ASP A 69 6.73 1.68 14.05
CA ASP A 69 6.05 0.80 15.00
C ASP A 69 6.09 -0.67 14.52
N ASN A 70 5.90 -0.88 13.22
CA ASN A 70 6.02 -2.20 12.60
C ASN A 70 7.46 -2.73 12.61
N ILE A 71 8.46 -1.85 12.49
CA ILE A 71 9.87 -2.24 12.62
C ILE A 71 10.16 -2.75 14.04
N PHE A 72 9.69 -2.03 15.06
CA PHE A 72 9.83 -2.47 16.45
C PHE A 72 9.11 -3.79 16.70
N LEU A 73 7.89 -3.95 16.18
CA LEU A 73 7.15 -5.21 16.28
C LEU A 73 7.93 -6.37 15.65
N ALA A 74 8.47 -6.18 14.44
CA ALA A 74 9.28 -7.19 13.76
C ALA A 74 10.55 -7.56 14.55
N GLN A 75 11.24 -6.56 15.12
CA GLN A 75 12.41 -6.78 15.98
C GLN A 75 12.06 -7.60 17.22
N GLU A 76 10.93 -7.31 17.87
CA GLU A 76 10.48 -8.06 19.04
C GLU A 76 10.10 -9.50 18.69
N ILE A 77 9.43 -9.71 17.55
CA ILE A 77 9.14 -11.06 17.02
C ILE A 77 10.43 -11.84 16.82
N VAL A 78 11.44 -11.27 16.13
CA VAL A 78 12.73 -11.92 15.89
C VAL A 78 13.47 -12.20 17.20
N ARG A 79 13.43 -11.28 18.16
CA ARG A 79 14.04 -11.46 19.49
C ARG A 79 13.46 -12.67 20.22
N GLN A 80 12.16 -12.96 20.04
CA GLN A 80 11.54 -14.13 20.65
C GLN A 80 12.15 -15.43 20.16
N TYR A 81 12.61 -15.54 18.90
CA TYR A 81 13.28 -16.76 18.39
C TYR A 81 14.54 -17.14 19.17
N SER A 82 15.18 -16.19 19.84
CA SER A 82 16.42 -16.43 20.60
C SER A 82 16.19 -16.95 22.03
N ARG A 83 14.93 -17.06 22.50
CA ARG A 83 14.66 -17.55 23.86
C ARG A 83 14.81 -19.08 23.92
N LYS A 84 15.36 -19.60 25.02
CA LYS A 84 15.47 -21.05 25.25
C LYS A 84 14.11 -21.60 25.71
N ARG A 85 13.75 -22.81 25.25
CA ARG A 85 12.50 -23.55 25.59
C ARG A 85 11.21 -22.98 25.01
N ILE A 86 11.21 -22.65 23.72
CA ILE A 86 9.99 -22.30 22.98
C ILE A 86 9.72 -23.37 21.92
N SER A 87 8.47 -23.48 21.50
CA SER A 87 8.10 -24.29 20.35
C SER A 87 8.86 -23.82 19.09
N PRO A 88 9.10 -24.69 18.10
CA PRO A 88 9.60 -24.25 16.80
C PRO A 88 8.67 -23.19 16.19
N HIS A 89 9.24 -22.09 15.70
CA HIS A 89 8.51 -21.01 15.02
C HIS A 89 9.14 -20.77 13.65
N CYS A 90 8.38 -20.23 12.69
CA CYS A 90 8.88 -19.77 11.40
C CYS A 90 8.29 -18.39 11.07
N THR A 91 9.03 -17.57 10.33
CA THR A 91 8.54 -16.29 9.82
C THR A 91 8.38 -16.41 8.32
N ILE A 92 7.27 -15.90 7.79
CA ILE A 92 6.99 -15.89 6.35
C ILE A 92 6.90 -14.43 5.91
N ASN A 93 7.67 -14.07 4.90
CA ASN A 93 7.54 -12.78 4.23
C ASN A 93 6.79 -12.99 2.90
N VAL A 94 5.67 -12.29 2.73
CA VAL A 94 4.83 -12.37 1.53
C VAL A 94 4.82 -11.00 0.86
N ASP A 95 5.24 -10.94 -0.39
CA ASP A 95 5.16 -9.74 -1.22
C ASP A 95 4.13 -9.91 -2.33
N LEU A 96 3.29 -8.90 -2.52
CA LEU A 96 2.22 -8.91 -3.52
C LEU A 96 2.66 -8.12 -4.76
N CYS A 97 2.84 -8.82 -5.87
CA CYS A 97 3.20 -8.19 -7.14
C CYS A 97 2.03 -7.34 -7.66
N LYS A 98 2.28 -6.03 -7.88
CA LYS A 98 1.32 -5.08 -8.46
C LYS A 98 -0.05 -5.07 -7.74
N ALA A 99 -0.05 -5.01 -6.40
CA ALA A 99 -1.26 -5.08 -5.58
C ALA A 99 -2.45 -4.24 -6.10
N PHE A 100 -2.24 -3.00 -6.54
CA PHE A 100 -3.31 -2.14 -7.07
C PHE A 100 -3.90 -2.58 -8.42
N ASN A 101 -3.18 -3.38 -9.20
CA ASN A 101 -3.63 -3.88 -10.50
C ASN A 101 -4.32 -5.26 -10.40
N SER A 102 -4.19 -5.92 -9.25
CA SER A 102 -4.66 -7.29 -9.02
C SER A 102 -5.94 -7.37 -8.19
N ILE A 103 -6.58 -6.22 -7.93
CA ILE A 103 -7.82 -6.15 -7.15
C ILE A 103 -8.99 -6.65 -7.98
N SER A 104 -9.79 -7.57 -7.40
CA SER A 104 -11.03 -8.02 -8.03
C SER A 104 -12.13 -6.97 -7.85
N TRP A 105 -12.64 -6.42 -8.96
CA TRP A 105 -13.75 -5.47 -8.93
C TRP A 105 -15.04 -6.10 -8.41
N THR A 106 -15.28 -7.38 -8.67
CA THR A 106 -16.46 -8.11 -8.17
C THR A 106 -16.45 -8.30 -6.66
N PHE A 107 -15.28 -8.18 -6.02
CA PHE A 107 -15.18 -8.21 -4.56
C PHE A 107 -15.46 -6.84 -3.94
N LEU A 108 -15.18 -5.75 -4.67
CA LEU A 108 -15.40 -4.39 -4.20
C LEU A 108 -16.80 -3.83 -4.52
N SER A 109 -17.46 -4.35 -5.56
CA SER A 109 -18.80 -3.96 -5.99
C SER A 109 -19.89 -4.68 -5.21
#